data_AF-A0A3G9ICT2-F1
#
_entry.id   AF-A0A3G9ICT2-F1
#
_cell.length_a   1.000
_cell.length_b   1.000
_cell.length_c   1.000
_cell.angle_alpha   90.00
_cell.angle_beta   90.00
_cell.angle_gamma   90.00
#
_symmetry.space_group_name_H-M   'P 1'
#
loop_
_entity.id
_entity.type
_entity.pdbx_description
1 polymer ?
#
loop_
_entity_poly.entity_id
_entity_poly.type
_entity_poly.pdbx_seq_one_letter_code
_entity_poly.pdbx_strand_id
1 'polypeptide(L)'
;MKEGRDNIDAMDGVKAQVVRWISDEPQPGWVEVHLIDAHGVTHSLFDKPPIFESVATITSDAHYPIAAVLDCDIAPGPTDDAVTVALRHGVETSDGKHTFEVRRDLVV
;
A
#
# COMPACT_ATOMS: atom_id res chain seq x y z
N MET A 1 -21.80 -27.53 -7.55
CA MET A 1 -22.11 -26.09 -7.51
C MET A 1 -20.79 -25.36 -7.62
N LYS A 2 -20.37 -25.02 -8.84
CA LYS A 2 -19.15 -24.23 -9.09
C LYS A 2 -19.66 -22.83 -9.37
N GLU A 3 -19.62 -21.96 -8.36
CA GLU A 3 -19.95 -20.57 -8.56
C GLU A 3 -18.71 -19.90 -9.16
N GLY A 4 -18.81 -19.59 -10.44
CA GLY A 4 -17.90 -18.65 -11.08
C GLY A 4 -18.15 -17.28 -10.49
N ARG A 5 -17.06 -16.57 -10.21
CA ARG A 5 -16.99 -15.13 -10.38
C ARG A 5 -15.70 -14.83 -11.13
N ASP A 6 -15.86 -14.77 -12.44
CA ASP A 6 -15.13 -13.88 -13.32
C ASP A 6 -14.90 -12.53 -12.62
N ASN A 7 -13.65 -12.10 -12.47
CA ASN A 7 -13.13 -10.75 -12.75
C ASN A 7 -11.71 -10.61 -12.15
N ILE A 8 -10.68 -11.09 -12.85
CA ILE A 8 -9.27 -11.05 -12.40
C ILE A 8 -8.55 -9.71 -12.68
N ASP A 9 -9.29 -8.63 -12.98
CA ASP A 9 -8.70 -7.32 -13.30
C ASP A 9 -9.49 -6.14 -12.69
N ALA A 10 -9.86 -6.25 -11.41
CA ALA A 10 -9.97 -5.07 -10.56
C ALA A 10 -8.64 -4.97 -9.81
N MET A 11 -7.74 -4.08 -10.24
CA MET A 11 -6.56 -3.71 -9.47
C MET A 11 -7.07 -2.95 -8.24
N ASP A 12 -7.33 -3.67 -7.16
CA ASP A 12 -7.78 -3.09 -5.91
C ASP A 12 -6.58 -2.46 -5.19
N GLY A 13 -6.64 -1.16 -4.94
CA GLY A 13 -5.58 -0.40 -4.30
C GLY A 13 -5.96 0.08 -2.91
N VAL A 14 -4.97 0.31 -2.05
CA VAL A 14 -5.17 1.04 -0.78
C VAL A 14 -4.34 2.31 -0.74
N LYS A 15 -4.98 3.43 -0.36
CA LYS A 15 -4.33 4.73 -0.21
C LYS A 15 -3.28 4.69 0.90
N ALA A 16 -2.10 5.20 0.58
CA ALA A 16 -0.98 5.36 1.48
C ALA A 16 -0.27 6.71 1.22
N GLN A 17 0.77 7.00 1.99
CA GLN A 17 1.58 8.21 1.82
C GLN A 17 3.06 7.89 1.80
N VAL A 18 3.76 8.28 0.73
CA VAL A 18 5.22 8.31 0.75
C VAL A 18 5.65 9.50 1.59
N VAL A 19 6.39 9.27 2.67
CA VAL A 19 6.70 10.31 3.66
C VAL A 19 8.12 10.83 3.58
N ARG A 20 9.04 10.06 2.99
CA ARG A 20 10.41 10.51 2.70
C ARG A 20 11.17 9.56 1.76
N TRP A 21 12.17 10.11 1.08
CA TRP A 21 13.28 9.36 0.49
C TRP A 21 14.27 8.94 1.58
N ILE A 22 14.75 7.70 1.51
CA ILE A 22 15.64 7.12 2.53
C ILE A 22 17.03 6.80 1.99
N SER A 23 17.13 6.37 0.74
CA SER A 23 18.41 5.99 0.15
C SER A 23 18.35 6.07 -1.36
N ASP A 24 19.43 6.50 -2.00
CA ASP A 24 19.62 6.38 -3.46
C ASP A 24 20.08 4.97 -3.86
N GLU A 25 20.52 4.15 -2.89
CA GLU A 25 21.02 2.80 -3.12
C GLU A 25 20.28 1.72 -2.30
N PRO A 26 20.08 0.52 -2.87
CA PRO A 26 20.29 0.18 -4.28
C PRO A 26 19.33 0.95 -5.20
N GLN A 27 19.79 1.21 -6.43
CA GLN A 27 18.99 1.91 -7.45
C GLN A 27 17.64 1.20 -7.69
N PRO A 28 16.54 1.95 -7.90
CA PRO A 28 16.46 3.40 -8.13
C PRO A 28 16.40 4.24 -6.84
N GLY A 29 16.61 3.63 -5.69
CA GLY A 29 16.44 4.22 -4.37
C GLY A 29 15.31 3.58 -3.58
N TRP A 30 15.14 4.04 -2.35
CA TRP A 30 14.20 3.53 -1.36
C TRP A 30 13.47 4.68 -0.70
N VAL A 31 12.18 4.45 -0.43
CA VAL A 31 11.33 5.39 0.28
C VAL A 31 10.66 4.73 1.47
N GLU A 32 10.21 5.56 2.40
CA GLU A 32 9.27 5.13 3.45
C GLU A 32 7.86 5.53 3.07
N VAL A 33 6.95 4.58 3.22
CA VAL A 33 5.53 4.73 2.98
C VAL A 33 4.76 4.43 4.26
N HIS A 34 3.81 5.28 4.58
CA HIS A 34 2.91 5.12 5.71
C HIS A 34 1.56 4.64 5.23
N LEU A 35 1.13 3.50 5.78
CA LEU A 35 -0.23 2.98 5.68
C LEU A 35 -0.91 3.14 7.05
N ILE A 36 -2.07 3.77 7.08
CA ILE A 36 -2.86 3.93 8.31
C ILE A 36 -3.96 2.87 8.32
N ASP A 37 -3.97 2.04 9.36
CA ASP A 37 -4.97 0.99 9.52
C ASP A 37 -6.29 1.52 10.11
N ALA A 38 -7.31 0.66 10.18
CA ALA A 38 -8.64 1.02 10.67
C ALA A 38 -8.64 1.45 12.15
N HIS A 39 -7.60 1.10 12.90
CA HIS A 39 -7.43 1.45 14.31
C HIS A 39 -6.62 2.75 14.49
N GLY A 40 -6.23 3.39 13.38
CA GLY A 40 -5.41 4.60 13.38
C GLY A 40 -3.92 4.34 13.62
N VAL A 41 -3.47 3.07 13.57
CA VAL A 41 -2.05 2.74 13.69
C VAL A 41 -1.36 2.99 12.36
N THR A 42 -0.24 3.71 12.42
CA THR A 42 0.62 3.94 11.25
C THR A 42 1.62 2.79 11.12
N HIS A 43 1.62 2.15 9.96
CA HIS A 43 2.57 1.12 9.57
C HIS A 43 3.57 1.69 8.57
N SER A 44 4.86 1.63 8.91
CA SER A 44 5.95 2.00 8.01
C SER A 44 6.33 0.83 7.11
N LEU A 45 6.25 1.07 5.80
CA LEU A 45 6.65 0.18 4.73
C LEU A 45 7.86 0.82 4.04
N PHE A 46 8.79 -0.01 3.57
CA PHE A 46 9.98 0.46 2.86
C PHE A 46 10.08 -0.29 1.56
N ASP A 47 10.05 0.42 0.44
CA ASP A 47 10.23 -0.20 -0.87
C ASP A 47 10.75 0.82 -1.89
N LYS A 48 10.97 0.33 -3.10
CA LYS A 48 11.45 1.10 -4.24
C LYS A 48 10.30 1.91 -4.84
N PRO A 49 10.55 3.18 -5.24
CA PRO A 49 9.55 4.04 -5.87
C PRO A 49 8.70 3.40 -6.98
N PRO A 50 9.25 2.56 -7.89
CA PRO A 50 8.47 1.96 -8.97
C PRO A 50 7.37 0.99 -8.56
N ILE A 51 7.35 0.53 -7.30
CA ILE A 51 6.30 -0.35 -6.78
C ILE A 51 4.99 0.42 -6.54
N PHE A 52 5.04 1.75 -6.42
CA PHE A 52 3.88 2.57 -6.09
C PHE A 52 3.32 3.24 -7.35
N GLU A 53 2.00 3.30 -7.52
CA GLU A 53 1.38 3.86 -8.74
C GLU A 53 1.71 5.35 -9.02
N SER A 54 2.37 6.07 -8.10
CA SER A 54 2.84 7.46 -8.26
C SER A 54 4.33 7.60 -8.62
N VAL A 55 4.91 6.65 -9.35
CA VAL A 55 6.36 6.60 -9.67
C VAL A 55 6.94 7.92 -10.21
N ALA A 56 6.19 8.67 -11.03
CA ALA A 56 6.70 9.86 -11.70
C ALA A 56 6.98 11.07 -10.78
N THR A 57 6.44 11.09 -9.56
CA THR A 57 6.60 12.20 -8.61
C THR A 57 7.51 11.85 -7.43
N ILE A 58 7.89 10.58 -7.27
CA ILE A 58 8.69 10.11 -6.15
C ILE A 58 10.17 10.17 -6.52
N THR A 59 10.82 11.27 -6.14
CA THR A 59 12.27 11.51 -6.33
C THR A 59 12.89 12.04 -5.05
N SER A 60 14.23 11.94 -4.91
CA SER A 60 14.94 12.38 -3.70
C SER A 60 14.82 13.87 -3.38
N ASP A 61 14.52 14.69 -4.39
CA ASP A 61 14.32 16.13 -4.32
C ASP A 61 12.84 16.57 -4.23
N ALA A 62 11.90 15.61 -4.21
CA ALA A 62 10.47 15.91 -4.14
C ALA A 62 10.05 16.45 -2.75
N HIS A 63 8.91 17.14 -2.72
CA HIS A 63 8.27 17.58 -1.48
C HIS A 63 7.34 16.49 -0.94
N TYR A 64 7.66 15.99 0.25
CA TYR A 64 6.88 14.97 0.96
C TYR A 64 5.94 15.60 2.02
N PRO A 65 4.80 14.95 2.36
CA PRO A 65 4.35 13.63 1.88
C PRO A 65 3.67 13.65 0.50
N ILE A 66 3.81 12.56 -0.25
CA ILE A 66 3.19 12.33 -1.57
C ILE A 66 2.15 11.21 -1.44
N ALA A 67 0.95 11.41 -1.99
CA ALA A 67 -0.07 10.37 -2.01
C ALA A 67 0.40 9.18 -2.87
N ALA A 68 0.11 7.96 -2.40
CA ALA A 68 0.41 6.73 -3.12
C ALA A 68 -0.76 5.75 -3.01
N VAL A 69 -0.73 4.75 -3.88
CA VAL A 69 -1.61 3.58 -3.84
C VAL A 69 -0.72 2.35 -3.74
N LEU A 70 -1.08 1.44 -2.84
CA LEU A 70 -0.46 0.13 -2.70
C LEU A 70 -1.37 -0.91 -3.33
N ASP A 71 -0.83 -1.70 -4.26
CA ASP A 71 -1.55 -2.83 -4.83
C ASP A 71 -1.83 -3.88 -3.75
N CYS A 72 -3.08 -4.34 -3.67
CA CYS A 72 -3.47 -5.31 -2.65
C CYS A 72 -4.58 -6.26 -3.12
N ASP A 73 -4.73 -7.36 -2.38
CA ASP A 73 -5.91 -8.21 -2.43
C ASP A 73 -6.88 -7.80 -1.32
N ILE A 74 -8.16 -7.64 -1.64
CA ILE A 74 -9.20 -7.23 -0.68
C ILE A 74 -10.07 -8.42 -0.27
N ALA A 75 -10.24 -8.57 1.04
CA ALA A 75 -11.16 -9.51 1.66
C ALA A 75 -12.15 -8.78 2.59
N PRO A 76 -13.32 -9.40 2.87
CA PRO A 76 -14.23 -8.89 3.90
C PRO A 76 -13.49 -8.66 5.22
N GLY A 77 -13.71 -7.50 5.84
CA GLY A 77 -13.11 -7.16 7.12
C GLY A 77 -13.98 -7.57 8.32
N PRO A 78 -13.53 -7.23 9.53
CA PRO A 78 -14.25 -7.55 10.77
C PRO A 78 -15.54 -6.72 10.97
N THR A 79 -15.71 -5.64 10.22
CA THR A 79 -16.86 -4.70 10.29
C THR A 79 -17.27 -4.24 8.89
N ASP A 80 -18.46 -3.68 8.71
CA ASP A 80 -18.91 -3.13 7.43
C ASP A 80 -18.04 -1.96 6.92
N ASP A 81 -17.45 -1.18 7.85
CA ASP A 81 -16.64 0.00 7.53
C ASP A 81 -15.15 -0.33 7.30
N ALA A 82 -14.74 -1.59 7.49
CA ALA A 82 -13.36 -2.03 7.34
C ALA A 82 -13.24 -3.22 6.39
N VAL A 83 -12.12 -3.30 5.70
CA VAL A 83 -11.74 -4.47 4.89
C VAL A 83 -10.36 -4.95 5.31
N THR A 84 -10.09 -6.22 5.04
CA THR A 84 -8.76 -6.77 5.19
C THR A 84 -8.06 -6.66 3.84
N VAL A 85 -6.90 -6.01 3.80
CA VAL A 85 -6.04 -5.90 2.62
C VAL A 85 -4.77 -6.70 2.82
N ALA A 86 -4.36 -7.47 1.81
CA ALA A 86 -3.05 -8.11 1.75
C ALA A 86 -2.22 -7.44 0.66
N LEU A 87 -1.10 -6.81 1.04
CA LEU A 87 -0.24 -6.10 0.11
C LEU A 87 0.45 -7.06 -0.88
N ARG A 88 0.57 -6.62 -2.14
CA ARG A 88 1.24 -7.37 -3.21
C ARG A 88 2.71 -6.96 -3.34
N HIS A 89 3.41 -7.57 -4.31
CA HIS A 89 4.81 -7.29 -4.66
C HIS A 89 5.84 -7.55 -3.56
N GLY A 90 5.46 -8.25 -2.49
CA GLY A 90 6.33 -8.49 -1.34
C GLY A 90 6.49 -7.28 -0.44
N VAL A 91 5.63 -6.27 -0.56
CA VAL A 91 5.62 -5.10 0.31
C VAL A 91 5.16 -5.52 1.70
N GLU A 92 6.02 -5.31 2.69
CA GLU A 92 5.75 -5.65 4.09
C GLU A 92 6.42 -4.65 5.03
N THR A 93 5.97 -4.62 6.28
CA THR A 93 6.65 -3.88 7.35
C THR A 93 7.98 -4.56 7.69
N SER A 94 8.83 -3.87 8.45
CA SER A 94 10.12 -4.43 8.91
C SER A 94 10.01 -5.71 9.74
N ASP A 95 8.84 -5.98 10.34
CA ASP A 95 8.53 -7.20 11.09
C ASP A 95 7.80 -8.29 10.25
N GLY A 96 7.67 -8.09 8.93
CA GLY A 96 7.10 -9.07 7.99
C GLY A 96 5.58 -9.06 7.89
N LYS A 97 4.91 -8.00 8.35
CA LYS A 97 3.45 -7.86 8.24
C LYS A 97 3.10 -7.28 6.87
N HIS A 98 2.27 -7.99 6.12
CA HIS A 98 1.74 -7.56 4.82
C HIS A 98 0.21 -7.51 4.77
N THR A 99 -0.48 -7.84 5.87
CA THR A 99 -1.95 -7.84 5.93
C THR A 99 -2.44 -6.83 6.96
N PHE A 100 -3.40 -5.99 6.57
CA PHE A 100 -3.89 -4.89 7.39
C PHE A 100 -5.42 -4.81 7.33
N GLU A 101 -6.04 -4.42 8.44
CA GLU A 101 -7.43 -3.99 8.44
C GLU A 101 -7.45 -2.50 8.13
N VAL A 102 -8.10 -2.07 7.06
CA VAL A 102 -8.14 -0.66 6.65
C VAL A 102 -9.57 -0.20 6.51
N ARG A 103 -9.81 1.10 6.67
CA ARG A 103 -11.14 1.67 6.43
C ARG A 103 -11.48 1.55 4.95
N ARG A 104 -12.73 1.21 4.66
CA ARG A 104 -13.20 0.95 3.29
C ARG A 104 -13.10 2.18 2.37
N ASP A 105 -13.13 3.40 2.93
CA ASP A 105 -12.94 4.67 2.20
C ASP A 105 -11.50 4.90 1.69
N LEU A 106 -10.54 4.10 2.19
CA LEU A 106 -9.15 4.13 1.76
C LEU A 106 -8.85 3.19 0.59
N VAL A 107 -9.78 2.29 0.25
CA VAL A 107 -9.69 1.46 -0.95
C VAL A 107 -10.00 2.30 -2.19
N VAL A 108 -9.29 2.04 -3.30
CA VAL A 108 -9.51 2.64 -4.62
C VAL A 108 -9.73 1.61 -5.71
#